data_AF-A0A1E5K7C7-F1
#
_entry.id   AF-A0A1E5K7C7-F1
#
_cell.length_a   1.000
_cell.length_b   1.000
_cell.length_c   1.000
_cell.angle_alpha   90.00
_cell.angle_beta   90.00
_cell.angle_gamma   90.00
#
_symmetry.space_group_name_H-M   'P 1'
#
loop_
_entity.id
_entity.type
_entity.pdbx_description
1 polymer ?
#
loop_
_entity_poly.entity_id
_entity_poly.type
_entity_poly.pdbx_seq_one_letter_code
_entity_poly.pdbx_strand_id
1 'polypeptide(L)' 'MDKKRIGRRIKAFRKLKGYTQIQFAKEMEISTSKLGNIERGTKQPSDQLLDEIAEKLSISREELILKSIATDTEDK' A
#
# COMPACT_ATOMS: atom_id res chain seq x y z
N MET A 1 -11.31 -5.92 1.79
CA MET A 1 -10.38 -4.81 1.45
C MET A 1 -10.13 -4.83 -0.06
N ASP A 2 -10.18 -3.67 -0.74
CA ASP A 2 -9.81 -3.61 -2.16
C ASP A 2 -8.28 -3.69 -2.31
N LYS A 3 -7.79 -4.87 -2.65
CA LYS A 3 -6.36 -5.16 -2.87
C LYS A 3 -5.71 -4.27 -3.94
N LYS A 4 -6.45 -3.91 -5.00
CA LYS A 4 -5.92 -3.03 -6.06
C LYS A 4 -5.74 -1.62 -5.53
N ARG A 5 -6.68 -1.13 -4.73
CA ARG A 5 -6.59 0.19 -4.11
C ARG A 5 -5.46 0.27 -3.10
N ILE A 6 -5.32 -0.72 -2.21
CA ILE A 6 -4.18 -0.80 -1.28
C ILE A 6 -2.86 -0.85 -2.04
N GLY A 7 -2.75 -1.72 -3.05
CA GLY A 7 -1.54 -1.81 -3.88
C GLY A 7 -1.14 -0.48 -4.54
N ARG A 8 -2.11 0.26 -5.09
CA ARG A 8 -1.87 1.60 -5.66
C ARG A 8 -1.39 2.59 -4.60
N ARG A 9 -1.96 2.56 -3.40
CA ARG A 9 -1.54 3.44 -2.28
C ARG A 9 -0.12 3.13 -1.83
N ILE A 10 0.22 1.86 -1.62
CA ILE A 10 1.59 1.42 -1.30
C ILE A 10 2.57 1.94 -2.35
N LYS A 11 2.26 1.75 -3.64
CA LYS A 11 3.09 2.24 -4.75
C LYS A 11 3.26 3.77 -4.72
N ALA A 12 2.18 4.50 -4.46
CA ALA A 12 2.21 5.97 -4.43
C ALA A 12 3.08 6.48 -3.29
N PHE A 13 2.85 6.03 -2.05
CA PHE A 13 3.65 6.42 -0.89
C PHE A 13 5.10 6.00 -1.01
N ARG A 14 5.38 4.79 -1.52
CA ARG A 14 6.76 4.35 -1.80
C ARG A 14 7.49 5.32 -2.73
N LYS A 15 6.83 5.74 -3.82
CA LYS A 15 7.40 6.72 -4.76
C LYS A 15 7.57 8.10 -4.11
N LEU A 16 6.62 8.55 -3.29
CA LEU A 16 6.72 9.81 -2.55
C LEU A 16 7.90 9.82 -1.58
N LYS A 17 8.24 8.67 -0.99
CA LYS A 17 9.44 8.48 -0.15
C LYS A 17 10.74 8.30 -0.94
N GLY A 18 10.69 8.35 -2.28
CA GLY A 18 11.88 8.25 -3.13
C GLY A 18 12.41 6.82 -3.33
N TYR A 19 11.70 5.79 -2.88
CA TYR A 19 12.16 4.42 -3.05
C TYR A 19 11.85 3.87 -4.44
N THR A 20 12.84 3.21 -5.05
CA THR A 20 12.60 2.23 -6.12
C THR A 20 11.89 0.99 -5.57
N GLN A 21 11.33 0.16 -6.46
CA GLN A 21 10.69 -1.08 -6.03
C GLN A 21 11.71 -2.07 -5.44
N ILE A 22 12.95 -2.09 -5.97
CA ILE A 22 14.02 -2.95 -5.46
C ILE A 22 14.46 -2.51 -4.06
N GLN A 23 14.69 -1.21 -3.86
CA GLN A 23 15.07 -0.67 -2.54
C GLN A 23 14.00 -0.96 -1.51
N PHE A 24 12.74 -0.65 -1.78
CA PHE A 24 11.68 -0.88 -0.81
C PHE A 24 11.46 -2.38 -0.53
N ALA A 25 11.56 -3.24 -1.54
CA ALA A 25 11.48 -4.68 -1.32
C ALA A 25 12.61 -5.19 -0.40
N LYS A 26 13.82 -4.63 -0.54
CA LYS A 26 14.95 -4.91 0.34
C LYS A 26 14.68 -4.42 1.78
N GLU A 27 14.19 -3.20 1.96
CA GLU A 27 13.83 -2.65 3.28
C GLU A 27 12.73 -3.46 3.97
N MET A 28 11.82 -4.03 3.19
CA MET A 28 10.71 -4.86 3.65
C MET A 28 11.06 -6.36 3.74
N GLU A 29 12.31 -6.74 3.48
CA GLU A 29 12.78 -8.13 3.47
C GLU A 29 11.91 -9.10 2.64
N ILE A 30 11.41 -8.63 1.50
CA ILE A 30 10.62 -9.41 0.55
C ILE A 30 11.20 -9.37 -0.85
N SER A 31 10.82 -10.31 -1.71
CA SER A 31 11.22 -10.25 -3.11
C SER A 31 10.56 -9.06 -3.82
N THR A 32 11.30 -8.44 -4.75
CA THR A 32 10.79 -7.37 -5.62
C THR A 32 9.52 -7.81 -6.37
N SER A 33 9.45 -9.09 -6.77
CA SER A 33 8.27 -9.68 -7.39
C SER A 33 7.06 -9.74 -6.44
N LYS A 34 7.26 -10.13 -5.16
CA LYS A 34 6.20 -10.11 -4.14
C LYS A 34 5.67 -8.70 -3.94
N LEU A 35 6.55 -7.70 -3.80
CA LEU A 35 6.14 -6.30 -3.70
C LEU A 35 5.38 -5.84 -4.96
N GLY A 36 5.88 -6.17 -6.17
CA GLY A 36 5.23 -5.81 -7.42
C GLY A 36 3.83 -6.43 -7.58
N ASN A 37 3.64 -7.66 -7.11
CA ASN A 37 2.33 -8.31 -7.09
C ASN A 37 1.37 -7.63 -6.10
N ILE A 38 1.86 -7.19 -4.94
CA ILE A 38 1.08 -6.41 -3.98
C ILE A 38 0.68 -5.07 -4.59
N GLU A 39 1.61 -4.33 -5.20
CA GLU A 39 1.35 -3.02 -5.78
C GLU A 39 0.37 -3.04 -6.96
N ARG A 40 0.35 -4.13 -7.74
CA ARG A 40 -0.64 -4.36 -8.81
C ARG A 40 -1.98 -4.88 -8.27
N GLY A 41 -2.07 -5.22 -6.99
CA GLY A 41 -3.24 -5.85 -6.39
C GLY A 41 -3.47 -7.28 -6.89
N THR A 42 -2.46 -7.97 -7.40
CA THR A 42 -2.55 -9.39 -7.74
C THR A 42 -2.36 -10.28 -6.51
N LYS A 43 -1.64 -9.79 -5.49
CA LYS A 43 -1.45 -10.46 -4.19
C LYS A 43 -1.92 -9.57 -3.04
N GLN A 44 -2.60 -10.17 -2.07
CA GLN A 44 -2.97 -9.52 -0.81
C GLN A 44 -1.77 -9.60 0.17
N PRO A 45 -1.30 -8.49 0.75
CA PRO A 45 -0.35 -8.52 1.86
C PRO A 45 -1.02 -9.07 3.14
N SER A 46 -0.25 -9.73 4.00
CA SER A 46 -0.72 -10.09 5.35
C SER A 46 -0.91 -8.84 6.20
N ASP A 47 -1.63 -8.97 7.31
CA ASP A 47 -1.85 -7.85 8.23
C ASP A 47 -0.54 -7.34 8.83
N GLN A 48 0.36 -8.25 9.23
CA GLN A 48 1.70 -7.89 9.69
C GLN A 48 2.48 -7.10 8.63
N LEU A 49 2.46 -7.55 7.36
CA LEU A 49 3.16 -6.85 6.29
C LEU A 49 2.55 -5.48 6.01
N LEU A 50 1.24 -5.30 6.21
CA LEU A 50 0.60 -3.99 6.11
C LEU A 50 1.09 -3.04 7.20
N ASP A 51 1.26 -3.52 8.44
CA ASP A 51 1.79 -2.72 9.55
C ASP A 51 3.23 -2.29 9.27
N GLU A 52 4.09 -3.23 8.87
CA GLU A 52 5.49 -2.95 8.54
C GLU A 52 5.60 -1.94 7.38
N ILE A 53 4.75 -2.06 6.35
CA ILE A 53 4.73 -1.12 5.22
C ILE A 53 4.28 0.27 5.68
N ALA A 54 3.24 0.35 6.51
CA ALA A 54 2.75 1.62 7.04
C ALA A 54 3.83 2.31 7.88
N GLU A 55 4.51 1.55 8.75
CA GLU A 55 5.61 2.03 9.56
C GLU A 55 6.77 2.56 8.70
N LYS A 56 7.26 1.78 7.72
CA LYS A 56 8.35 2.22 6.82
C LYS A 56 7.98 3.40 5.94
N LEU A 57 6.71 3.55 5.60
CA LEU A 57 6.23 4.71 4.86
C LEU A 57 5.86 5.88 5.78
N SER A 58 6.02 5.73 7.10
CA SER A 58 5.69 6.75 8.11
C SER A 58 4.28 7.30 7.95
N ILE A 59 3.32 6.41 7.75
CA ILE A 59 1.88 6.71 7.68
C ILE A 59 1.13 5.74 8.60
N SER A 60 -0.09 6.08 8.99
CA SER A 60 -0.91 5.15 9.75
C SER A 60 -1.40 4.00 8.86
N ARG A 61 -1.71 2.86 9.48
CA ARG A 61 -2.36 1.74 8.80
C ARG A 61 -3.69 2.16 8.20
N GLU A 62 -4.44 2.99 8.93
CA GLU A 62 -5.72 3.58 8.52
C GLU A 62 -5.56 4.42 7.27
N GLU A 63 -4.51 5.24 7.18
CA GLU A 63 -4.20 6.00 5.97
C GLU A 63 -3.87 5.01 4.84
N LEU A 64 -3.04 4.00 5.06
CA LEU A 64 -2.69 3.04 4.00
C LEU A 64 -3.91 2.31 3.43
N ILE A 65 -4.86 1.90 4.28
CA ILE A 65 -6.07 1.17 3.88
C ILE A 65 -7.26 2.08 3.56
N LEU A 66 -7.16 3.38 3.90
CA LEU A 66 -8.21 4.40 3.99
C LEU A 66 -9.43 3.96 3.24
N LYS A 67 -10.59 3.66 3.83
CA LYS A 67 -11.76 3.25 3.04
C LYS A 67 -12.20 4.42 2.16
N SER A 68 -12.60 4.18 0.91
CA SER A 68 -13.17 5.26 0.12
C SER A 68 -14.44 5.66 0.84
N ILE A 69 -14.45 6.87 1.39
CA ILE A 69 -15.70 7.52 1.74
C ILE A 69 -16.39 7.63 0.38
N ALA A 70 -17.41 6.80 0.14
CA ALA A 70 -18.41 7.19 -0.84
C ALA A 70 -18.90 8.52 -0.31
N THR A 71 -18.52 9.62 -0.95
CA THR A 71 -19.28 10.84 -0.81
C THR A 71 -20.64 10.47 -1.38
N ASP A 72 -21.55 10.06 -0.50
CA ASP A 72 -22.96 10.22 -0.76
C ASP A 72 -23.14 11.73 -0.92
N THR A 73 -22.95 12.20 -2.15
CA THR A 73 -23.63 13.41 -2.61
C THR A 73 -25.11 13.04 -2.53
N GLU A 74 -25.71 13.40 -1.40
CA GLU A 74 -27.15 13.64 -1.32
C GLU A 74 -27.44 14.74 -2.35
N ASP A 75 -27.73 14.32 -3.59
CA ASP A 75 -28.45 15.16 -4.53
C ASP A 75 -29.84 15.38 -3.95
N LYS A 76 -30.05 16.62 -3.51
CA LYS A 76 -31.31 17.15 -3.01
C LYS A 76 -32.24 17.52 -4.15
#